data_AF-A0A351JZN6-F1
#
_entry.id   AF-A0A351JZN6-F1
#
_cell.length_a   1.000
_cell.length_b   1.000
_cell.length_c   1.000
_cell.angle_alpha   90.00
_cell.angle_beta   90.00
_cell.angle_gamma   90.00
#
_symmetry.space_group_name_H-M   'P 1'
#
loop_
_entity.id
_entity.type
_entity.pdbx_description
1 polymer ?
#
loop_
_entity_poly.entity_id
_entity_poly.type
_entity_poly.pdbx_seq_one_letter_code
_entity_poly.pdbx_strand_id
1 'polypeptide(L)' 'MKTILCDIVEDWATLLVYRDSLVKCSHFIRYGPVRLKSSSSHGAIRACEGPEKCNFCHSYKEDVFRREDELVHSEQK' A
#
# COMPACT_ATOMS: atom_id res chain seq x y z
N MET A 1 9.00 7.32 1.93
CA MET A 1 8.89 5.85 1.97
C MET A 1 8.41 5.46 3.37
N LYS A 2 7.42 4.57 3.49
CA LYS A 2 6.90 4.10 4.78
C LYS A 2 6.79 2.58 4.79
N THR A 3 7.14 1.96 5.91
CA THR A 3 6.94 0.53 6.14
C THR A 3 5.71 0.34 7.04
N ILE A 4 4.83 -0.59 6.68
CA ILE A 4 3.58 -0.92 7.38
C ILE A 4 3.50 -2.43 7.62
N LEU A 5 2.81 -2.82 8.69
CA LEU A 5 2.43 -4.22 8.89
C LEU A 5 1.15 -4.49 8.09
N CYS A 6 1.23 -5.36 7.09
CA CYS A 6 0.11 -5.67 6.21
C CYS A 6 -0.66 -6.87 6.77
N ASP A 7 -1.95 -6.66 7.06
CA ASP A 7 -2.84 -7.66 7.66
C ASP A 7 -3.30 -8.75 6.69
N ILE A 8 -3.20 -8.51 5.38
CA ILE A 8 -3.53 -9.51 4.34
C ILE A 8 -2.48 -10.62 4.29
N VAL A 9 -1.22 -10.28 4.54
CA VAL A 9 -0.07 -11.16 4.32
C VAL A 9 0.73 -11.40 5.61
N GLU A 10 0.26 -10.81 6.71
CA GLU A 10 0.82 -10.91 8.05
C GLU A 10 2.34 -10.59 8.11
N ASP A 11 2.79 -9.67 7.26
CA ASP A 11 4.21 -9.32 7.09
C ASP A 11 4.41 -7.82 6.85
N TRP A 12 5.64 -7.34 7.00
CA TRP A 12 6.02 -5.96 6.75
C TRP A 12 6.11 -5.65 5.25
N ALA A 13 5.36 -4.65 4.83
CA ALA A 13 5.35 -4.14 3.46
C ALA A 13 5.84 -2.68 3.41
N THR A 14 6.65 -2.37 2.42
CA THR A 14 7.11 -1.01 2.14
C THR A 14 6.22 -0.38 1.07
N LEU A 15 5.73 0.82 1.36
CA LEU A 15 4.98 1.65 0.44
C LEU A 15 5.82 2.82 -0.11
N LEU A 16 5.80 2.96 -1.42
CA LEU A 16 6.36 4.09 -2.15
C LEU A 16 5.23 4.81 -2.88
N VAL A 17 5.12 6.12 -2.67
CA VAL A 17 4.19 7.02 -3.35
C VAL A 17 5.02 7.90 -4.27
N TYR A 18 4.66 7.94 -5.55
CA TYR A 18 5.31 8.76 -6.56
C TYR A 18 4.47 10.02 -6.84
N ARG A 19 5.11 11.05 -7.40
CA ARG A 19 4.46 12.34 -7.72
C ARG A 19 3.36 12.21 -8.76
N ASP A 20 3.45 11.24 -9.65
CA ASP A 20 2.43 10.89 -10.65
C ASP A 20 1.24 10.15 -10.05
N SER A 21 1.08 10.17 -8.72
CA SER A 21 0.02 9.47 -8.00
C SER A 21 0.09 7.94 -8.03
N LEU A 22 1.18 7.37 -8.55
CA LEU A 22 1.42 5.93 -8.53
C LEU A 22 1.84 5.48 -7.12
N VAL A 23 1.27 4.36 -6.65
CA VAL A 23 1.65 3.72 -5.40
C VAL A 23 2.21 2.33 -5.66
N LYS A 24 3.37 2.04 -5.08
CA LYS A 24 4.02 0.73 -5.12
C LYS A 24 4.07 0.11 -3.74
N CYS A 25 3.54 -1.10 -3.62
CA CYS A 25 3.65 -1.95 -2.43
C CYS A 25 4.69 -3.05 -2.70
N SER A 26 5.75 -3.11 -1.88
CA SER A 26 6.85 -4.07 -2.07
C SER A 26 6.38 -5.52 -2.03
N HIS A 27 5.41 -5.82 -1.17
CA HIS A 27 4.86 -7.17 -1.06
C HIS A 27 4.11 -7.55 -2.34
N PHE A 28 3.20 -6.69 -2.82
CA PHE A 28 2.45 -6.95 -4.06
C PHE A 28 3.37 -7.07 -5.28
N ILE A 29 4.44 -6.28 -5.35
CA ILE A 29 5.43 -6.40 -6.43
C ILE A 29 6.16 -7.73 -6.39
N ARG A 30 6.54 -8.20 -5.20
CA ARG A 30 7.35 -9.41 -5.01
C ARG A 30 6.53 -10.69 -5.18
N TYR A 31 5.29 -10.71 -4.69
CA TYR A 31 4.45 -11.91 -4.66
C TYR A 31 3.29 -11.85 -5.67
N GLY A 32 3.15 -10.74 -6.40
CA GLY A 32 2.10 -10.53 -7.38
C GLY A 32 0.71 -10.37 -6.75
N PRO A 33 -0.34 -10.36 -7.58
CA PRO A 33 -1.71 -10.56 -7.09
C PRO A 33 -1.79 -11.94 -6.45
N VAL A 34 -1.85 -11.97 -5.13
CA VAL A 34 -1.99 -13.21 -4.36
C VAL A 34 -3.40 -13.76 -4.59
N ARG A 35 -3.56 -14.55 -5.66
CA ARG A 35 -4.67 -15.48 -5.84
C ARG A 35 -4.19 -16.83 -5.36
N LEU A 36 -4.08 -16.99 -4.05
CA LEU A 36 -3.76 -18.29 -3.46
C LEU A 36 -4.88 -19.26 -3.83
N LYS A 37 -4.55 -20.24 -4.68
CA LYS A 37 -5.45 -21.30 -5.10
C LYS A 37 -5.92 -22.04 -3.86
N SER A 38 -7.22 -22.30 -3.81
CA SER A 38 -7.88 -23.17 -2.85
C SER A 38 -7.16 -24.51 -2.73
N SER A 39 -6.37 -24.69 -1.68
CA SER A 39 -6.12 -26.01 -1.12
C SER A 39 -6.77 -26.04 0.25
N SER A 40 -7.85 -26.83 0.30
CA SER A 40 -8.45 -27.46 1.47
C SER A 40 -7.66 -27.37 2.78
N SER A 41 -8.39 -27.05 3.85
CA SER A 41 -8.06 -27.14 5.28
C SER A 41 -7.18 -26.02 5.87
N HIS A 42 -7.80 -25.25 6.79
CA HIS A 42 -7.22 -24.24 7.70
C HIS A 42 -6.75 -22.90 7.09
N GLY A 43 -7.63 -21.89 7.15
CA GLY A 43 -7.27 -20.47 7.03
C GLY A 43 -7.82 -19.83 5.77
N ALA A 44 -8.78 -18.92 5.93
CA ALA A 44 -9.28 -18.12 4.81
C ALA A 44 -8.16 -17.19 4.33
N ILE A 45 -7.60 -17.50 3.17
CA ILE A 45 -6.52 -16.70 2.60
C ILE A 45 -7.10 -15.41 2.02
N ARG A 46 -6.65 -14.26 2.53
CA ARG A 46 -7.08 -12.95 2.04
C ARG A 46 -6.42 -12.65 0.70
N ALA A 47 -7.22 -12.35 -0.32
CA ALA A 47 -6.70 -11.96 -1.63
C ALA A 47 -6.22 -10.50 -1.59
N CYS A 48 -4.98 -10.25 -2.04
CA CYS A 48 -4.48 -8.89 -2.25
C CYS A 48 -4.73 -8.47 -3.70
N GLU A 49 -5.63 -7.51 -3.91
CA GLU A 49 -5.93 -6.98 -5.25
C GLU A 49 -4.94 -5.90 -5.71
N GLY A 50 -4.00 -5.51 -4.85
CA GLY A 50 -2.92 -4.59 -5.16
C GLY A 50 -3.13 -3.16 -4.67
N PRO A 51 -2.13 -2.29 -4.92
CA PRO A 51 -2.08 -0.95 -4.35
C PRO A 51 -3.26 -0.06 -4.77
N GLU A 52 -3.80 -0.26 -5.97
CA GLU A 52 -4.96 0.49 -6.50
C GLU A 52 -6.27 0.22 -5.75
N LYS A 53 -6.38 -0.91 -5.05
CA LYS A 53 -7.58 -1.30 -4.28
C LYS A 53 -7.31 -1.49 -2.79
N CYS A 54 -6.07 -1.29 -2.35
CA CYS A 54 -5.68 -1.48 -0.96
C CYS A 54 -5.93 -0.19 -0.18
N ASN A 55 -6.85 -0.23 0.80
CA ASN A 55 -7.18 0.91 1.64
C ASN A 55 -5.95 1.53 2.32
N PHE A 56 -5.00 0.71 2.79
CA PHE A 56 -3.75 1.22 3.38
C PHE A 56 -2.89 1.98 2.37
N CYS A 57 -2.83 1.53 1.12
CA CYS A 57 -2.10 2.22 0.07
C CYS A 57 -2.74 3.57 -0.25
N HIS A 58 -4.07 3.62 -0.33
CA HIS A 58 -4.83 4.86 -0.53
C HIS A 58 -4.67 5.85 0.62
N SER A 59 -4.91 5.45 1.87
CA SER A 59 -4.79 6.35 3.01
C SER A 59 -3.36 6.90 3.16
N TYR A 60 -2.34 6.06 2.90
CA TYR A 60 -0.96 6.55 2.93
C TYR A 60 -0.64 7.52 1.78
N LYS A 61 -1.19 7.28 0.57
CA LYS A 61 -1.06 8.19 -0.57
C LYS A 61 -1.66 9.55 -0.25
N GLU A 62 -2.89 9.59 0.26
CA GLU A 62 -3.56 10.83 0.65
C GLU A 62 -2.78 11.58 1.74
N ASP A 63 -2.26 10.87 2.73
CA ASP A 63 -1.42 11.45 3.79
C ASP A 63 -0.13 12.07 3.24
N VAL A 64 0.52 11.45 2.25
CA VAL A 64 1.72 12.02 1.62
C VAL A 64 1.36 13.29 0.87
N PHE A 65 0.32 13.26 0.03
CA PHE A 65 -0.07 14.44 -0.75
C PHE A 65 -0.53 15.60 0.13
N ARG A 66 -1.27 15.33 1.21
CA ARG A 66 -1.65 16.36 2.18
C ARG A 66 -0.43 17.04 2.80
N ARG A 67 0.58 16.27 3.20
CA ARG A 67 1.81 16.85 3.78
C ARG A 67 2.61 17.64 2.75
N GLU A 68 2.66 17.16 1.51
CA GLU A 68 3.32 17.90 0.43
C GLU A 68 2.61 19.23 0.16
N ASP A 69 1.27 19.24 0.15
CA ASP A 69 0.47 20.45 0.00
C ASP A 69 0.71 21.45 1.15
N GLU A 70 0.70 20.98 2.40
CA GLU A 70 0.99 21.81 3.58
C GLU A 70 2.39 22.44 3.52
N LEU A 71 3.40 21.68 3.05
CA LEU A 71 4.75 22.19 2.89
C LEU A 71 4.81 23.29 1.82
N VAL A 72 4.21 23.07 0.66
CA VAL A 72 4.14 24.06 -0.44
C VAL A 72 3.47 25.36 0.03
N HIS A 73 2.40 25.27 0.80
CA HIS A 73 1.70 26.45 1.33
C HIS A 73 2.42 27.11 2.51
N SER A 74 3.26 26.38 3.25
CA SER A 74 4.06 26.95 4.34
C SER A 74 5.27 27.77 3.86
N GLU A 75 5.79 27.50 2.66
CA GLU A 75 6.94 28.22 2.08
C GLU A 75 6.56 29.56 1.41
N GLN A 76 5.27 29.90 1.36
CA GLN A 76 4.77 31.14 0.74
C GLN A 76 4.48 32.28 1.73
N LYS A 77 4.84 32.13 3.01
CA LYS A 77 4.57 33.10 4.07
C LYS A 77 5.86 33.53 4.78
#